data_AF-A0A7C3C3A5-F1
#
_entry.id   AF-A0A7C3C3A5-F1
#
_cell.length_a   1.000
_cell.length_b   1.000
_cell.length_c   1.000
_cell.angle_alpha   90.00
_cell.angle_beta   90.00
_cell.angle_gamma   90.00
#
_symmetry.space_group_name_H-M   'P 1'
#
loop_
_entity.id
_entity.type
_entity.pdbx_description
1 polymer ?
#
loop_
_entity_poly.entity_id
_entity_poly.type
_entity_poly.pdbx_seq_one_letter_code
_entity_poly.pdbx_strand_id
1 'polypeptide(L)'
;MNTLDECREAIDAIDNEMLSLLNKRMKVVERVGEIKQDTGGAIYRPEREKAIIERLTKLNEEEGGLLNKSAIEAIFLEIFAVARNLELPEKIAYLGPEGTFTHQAAESRFGAMSEYLSLNSIESVFKELEAKRAKFGVVPIENSRDGVVGETLDLLSKSSVKIVAELYMPIHISFATKADSLKDIKRIYSKDKGFGE
;
A
#
# COMPACT_ATOMS: atom_id res chain seq x y z
N MET A 1 -37.05 5.51 -3.01
CA MET A 1 -36.77 4.20 -2.40
C MET A 1 -37.36 4.25 -1.01
N ASN A 2 -38.47 3.57 -0.81
CA ASN A 2 -39.29 3.66 0.41
C ASN A 2 -39.24 2.36 1.23
N THR A 3 -38.63 1.30 0.70
CA THR A 3 -38.42 0.03 1.40
C THR A 3 -36.93 -0.33 1.42
N LEU A 4 -36.55 -1.18 2.37
CA LEU A 4 -35.17 -1.68 2.47
C LEU A 4 -34.77 -2.46 1.21
N ASP A 5 -35.69 -3.22 0.63
CA ASP A 5 -35.42 -4.05 -0.54
C ASP A 5 -35.25 -3.20 -1.80
N GLU A 6 -36.04 -2.13 -1.99
CA GLU A 6 -35.81 -1.16 -3.06
C GLU A 6 -34.44 -0.47 -2.97
N CYS A 7 -33.96 -0.18 -1.75
CA CYS A 7 -32.62 0.36 -1.56
C CYS A 7 -31.54 -0.65 -1.94
N ARG A 8 -31.73 -1.93 -1.62
CA ARG A 8 -30.78 -3.00 -1.96
C ARG A 8 -30.71 -3.22 -3.47
N GLU A 9 -31.85 -3.28 -4.15
CA GLU A 9 -31.88 -3.41 -5.62
C GLU A 9 -31.20 -2.23 -6.32
N ALA A 10 -31.37 -1.02 -5.79
CA ALA A 10 -30.67 0.15 -6.31
C ALA A 10 -29.16 0.09 -6.07
N ILE A 11 -28.71 -0.38 -4.89
CA ILE A 11 -27.29 -0.62 -4.60
C ILE A 11 -26.73 -1.65 -5.58
N ASP A 12 -27.40 -2.78 -5.79
CA ASP A 12 -26.95 -3.83 -6.71
C ASP A 12 -26.80 -3.28 -8.14
N ALA A 13 -27.74 -2.44 -8.61
CA ALA A 13 -27.65 -1.80 -9.91
C ALA A 13 -26.42 -0.86 -10.00
N ILE A 14 -26.19 -0.03 -8.97
CA ILE A 14 -25.03 0.87 -8.89
C ILE A 14 -23.73 0.06 -8.85
N ASP A 15 -23.67 -1.03 -8.08
CA ASP A 15 -22.51 -1.91 -7.97
C ASP A 15 -22.13 -2.54 -9.32
N ASN A 16 -23.13 -2.96 -10.10
CA ASN A 16 -22.94 -3.46 -11.46
C ASN A 16 -22.36 -2.38 -12.39
N GLU A 17 -22.85 -1.14 -12.30
CA GLU A 17 -22.30 -0.01 -13.05
C GLU A 17 -20.87 0.33 -12.62
N MET A 18 -20.58 0.33 -11.33
CA MET A 18 -19.23 0.53 -10.79
C MET A 18 -18.27 -0.53 -11.33
N LEU A 19 -18.64 -1.82 -11.30
CA LEU A 19 -17.82 -2.90 -11.85
C LEU A 19 -17.57 -2.71 -13.36
N SER A 20 -18.59 -2.31 -14.12
CA SER A 20 -18.46 -2.00 -15.55
C SER A 20 -17.49 -0.85 -15.80
N LEU A 21 -17.58 0.23 -15.03
CA LEU A 21 -16.67 1.39 -15.12
C LEU A 21 -15.23 1.03 -14.73
N LEU A 22 -15.05 0.25 -13.67
CA LEU A 22 -13.75 -0.25 -13.25
C LEU A 22 -13.12 -1.12 -14.35
N ASN A 23 -13.87 -2.04 -14.94
CA ASN A 23 -13.39 -2.86 -16.06
C ASN A 23 -13.01 -2.03 -17.29
N LYS A 24 -13.81 -1.02 -17.64
CA LYS A 24 -13.45 -0.06 -18.72
C LYS A 24 -12.15 0.66 -18.40
N ARG A 25 -11.97 1.12 -17.16
CA ARG A 25 -10.72 1.74 -16.70
C ARG A 25 -9.54 0.78 -16.83
N MET A 26 -9.69 -0.49 -16.42
CA MET A 26 -8.62 -1.47 -16.48
C MET A 26 -8.18 -1.81 -17.91
N LYS A 27 -9.09 -1.82 -18.89
CA LYS A 27 -8.71 -1.94 -20.32
C LYS A 27 -7.85 -0.78 -20.81
N VAL A 28 -8.11 0.44 -20.32
CA VAL A 28 -7.26 1.60 -20.65
C VAL A 28 -5.89 1.47 -19.98
N VAL A 29 -5.85 0.99 -18.74
CA VAL A 29 -4.61 0.70 -18.00
C VAL A 29 -3.76 -0.34 -18.73
N GLU A 30 -4.37 -1.45 -19.19
CA GLU A 30 -3.70 -2.47 -19.99
C GLU A 30 -3.05 -1.86 -21.24
N ARG A 31 -3.79 -1.06 -22.00
CA ARG A 31 -3.27 -0.35 -23.17
C ARG A 31 -2.14 0.63 -22.82
N VAL A 32 -2.23 1.31 -21.67
CA VAL A 32 -1.16 2.18 -21.16
C VAL A 32 0.09 1.37 -20.83
N GLY A 33 -0.06 0.18 -20.24
CA GLY A 33 1.01 -0.79 -20.00
C GLY A 33 1.73 -1.20 -21.28
N GLU A 34 0.99 -1.57 -22.33
CA GLU A 34 1.56 -1.91 -23.65
C GLU A 34 2.41 -0.78 -24.22
N ILE A 35 1.89 0.46 -24.23
CA ILE A 35 2.61 1.63 -24.75
C ILE A 35 3.87 1.93 -23.93
N LYS A 36 3.83 1.72 -22.61
CA LYS A 36 4.99 1.94 -21.72
C LYS A 36 6.08 0.89 -21.91
N GLN A 37 5.72 -0.37 -22.21
CA GLN A 37 6.71 -1.42 -22.51
C GLN A 37 7.54 -1.05 -23.75
N ASP A 38 6.89 -0.47 -24.77
CA ASP A 38 7.58 -0.02 -26.00
C ASP A 38 8.42 1.24 -25.80
N THR A 39 8.06 2.10 -24.83
CA THR A 39 8.68 3.43 -24.63
C THR A 39 9.62 3.51 -23.42
N GLY A 40 9.71 2.45 -22.60
CA GLY A 40 10.56 2.41 -21.40
C GLY A 40 10.12 3.36 -20.28
N GLY A 41 8.85 3.80 -20.30
CA GLY A 41 8.32 4.77 -19.33
C GLY A 41 8.19 4.20 -17.91
N ALA A 42 8.41 5.03 -16.89
CA ALA A 42 8.20 4.65 -15.49
C ALA A 42 6.72 4.29 -15.25
N ILE A 43 6.50 3.06 -14.76
CA ILE A 43 5.17 2.49 -14.48
C ILE A 43 4.52 3.19 -13.28
N TYR A 44 5.31 3.40 -12.22
CA TYR A 44 4.86 4.01 -10.98
C TYR A 44 5.15 5.51 -10.94
N ARG A 45 4.10 6.30 -10.70
CA ARG A 45 4.11 7.77 -10.71
C ARG A 45 3.25 8.32 -9.56
N PRO A 46 3.79 8.39 -8.33
CA PRO A 46 3.04 8.80 -7.14
C PRO A 46 2.51 10.23 -7.24
N GLU A 47 3.22 11.11 -7.95
CA GLU A 47 2.77 12.47 -8.23
C GLU A 47 1.46 12.48 -9.03
N ARG A 48 1.29 11.51 -9.94
CA ARG A 48 0.07 11.35 -10.73
C ARG A 48 -1.09 10.84 -9.87
N GLU A 49 -0.83 9.89 -8.99
CA GLU A 49 -1.82 9.36 -8.05
C GLU A 49 -2.34 10.46 -7.11
N LYS A 50 -1.42 11.23 -6.53
CA LYS A 50 -1.75 12.39 -5.67
C LYS A 50 -2.61 13.41 -6.41
N ALA A 51 -2.24 13.78 -7.63
CA ALA A 51 -3.01 14.72 -8.44
C ALA A 51 -4.42 14.20 -8.79
N ILE A 52 -4.59 12.89 -8.98
CA ILE A 52 -5.92 12.28 -9.20
C ILE A 52 -6.76 12.38 -7.94
N ILE A 53 -6.21 12.04 -6.76
CA ILE A 53 -6.92 12.11 -5.47
C ILE A 53 -7.36 13.55 -5.18
N GLU A 54 -6.47 14.53 -5.36
CA GLU A 54 -6.79 15.96 -5.16
C GLU A 54 -7.91 16.42 -6.09
N ARG A 55 -7.84 16.06 -7.39
CA ARG A 55 -8.89 16.38 -8.36
C ARG A 55 -10.23 15.75 -7.99
N LEU A 56 -10.25 14.49 -7.59
CA LEU A 56 -11.49 13.77 -7.25
C LEU A 56 -12.09 14.26 -5.93
N THR A 57 -11.26 14.62 -4.95
CA THR A 57 -11.70 15.24 -3.70
C THR A 57 -12.44 16.53 -3.99
N LYS A 58 -11.84 17.40 -4.82
CA LYS A 58 -12.46 18.66 -5.23
C LYS A 58 -13.77 18.46 -6.00
N LEU A 59 -13.79 17.52 -6.95
CA LEU A 59 -15.01 17.21 -7.72
C LEU A 59 -16.14 16.73 -6.79
N ASN A 60 -15.84 15.82 -5.85
CA ASN A 60 -16.82 15.33 -4.90
C ASN A 60 -17.34 16.45 -3.99
N GLU A 61 -16.49 17.38 -3.55
CA GLU A 61 -16.92 18.56 -2.78
C GLU A 61 -17.85 19.48 -3.61
N GLU A 62 -17.52 19.73 -4.88
CA GLU A 62 -18.33 20.57 -5.78
C GLU A 62 -19.70 19.96 -6.09
N GLU A 63 -19.80 18.63 -6.17
CA GLU A 63 -21.04 17.90 -6.42
C GLU A 63 -21.87 17.62 -5.16
N GLY A 64 -21.39 18.01 -3.98
CA GLY A 64 -22.05 17.72 -2.69
C GLY A 64 -22.03 16.23 -2.34
N GLY A 65 -20.98 15.52 -2.77
CA GLY A 65 -20.78 14.09 -2.53
C GLY A 65 -20.56 13.74 -1.06
N LEU A 66 -20.86 12.49 -0.71
CA LEU A 66 -20.88 12.02 0.68
C LEU A 66 -19.52 11.53 1.19
N LEU A 67 -18.56 11.31 0.29
CA LEU A 67 -17.24 10.79 0.66
C LEU A 67 -16.32 11.92 1.14
N ASN A 68 -15.56 11.68 2.21
CA ASN A 68 -14.47 12.57 2.59
C ASN A 68 -13.17 12.22 1.84
N LYS A 69 -12.17 13.09 1.93
CA LYS A 69 -10.86 12.90 1.29
C LYS A 69 -10.22 11.54 1.62
N SER A 70 -10.22 11.14 2.89
CA SER A 70 -9.62 9.88 3.33
C SER A 70 -10.31 8.65 2.73
N ALA A 71 -11.63 8.68 2.57
CA ALA A 71 -12.39 7.60 1.94
C ALA A 71 -12.10 7.51 0.44
N ILE A 72 -12.03 8.65 -0.26
CA ILE A 72 -11.65 8.70 -1.68
C ILE A 72 -10.23 8.15 -1.86
N GLU A 73 -9.30 8.58 -1.02
CA GLU A 73 -7.91 8.11 -1.04
C GLU A 73 -7.84 6.59 -0.85
N ALA A 74 -8.52 6.03 0.14
CA ALA A 74 -8.54 4.59 0.39
C ALA A 74 -9.06 3.78 -0.82
N ILE A 75 -10.20 4.19 -1.40
CA ILE A 75 -10.80 3.50 -2.55
C ILE A 75 -9.86 3.58 -3.76
N PHE A 76 -9.34 4.76 -4.07
CA PHE A 76 -8.54 4.97 -5.28
C PHE A 76 -7.13 4.38 -5.18
N LEU A 77 -6.52 4.35 -3.99
CA LEU A 77 -5.25 3.66 -3.80
C LEU A 77 -5.36 2.16 -4.13
N GLU A 78 -6.46 1.51 -3.75
CA GLU A 78 -6.69 0.11 -4.08
C GLU A 78 -6.92 -0.09 -5.59
N ILE A 79 -7.71 0.79 -6.21
CA ILE A 79 -7.88 0.80 -7.68
C ILE A 79 -6.53 0.99 -8.40
N PHE A 80 -5.63 1.83 -7.86
CA PHE A 80 -4.30 2.03 -8.43
C PHE A 80 -3.43 0.79 -8.22
N ALA A 81 -3.50 0.14 -7.07
CA ALA A 81 -2.79 -1.11 -6.80
C ALA A 81 -3.18 -2.22 -7.77
N VAL A 82 -4.48 -2.48 -7.94
CA VAL A 82 -4.99 -3.46 -8.91
C VAL A 82 -4.53 -3.12 -10.33
N ALA A 83 -4.59 -1.84 -10.72
CA ALA A 83 -4.14 -1.39 -12.02
C ALA A 83 -2.64 -1.64 -12.25
N ARG A 84 -1.78 -1.36 -11.27
CA ARG A 84 -0.34 -1.62 -11.37
C ARG A 84 -0.03 -3.11 -11.51
N ASN A 85 -0.73 -3.96 -10.76
CA ASN A 85 -0.56 -5.41 -10.84
C ASN A 85 -0.99 -5.98 -12.20
N LEU A 86 -1.97 -5.38 -12.85
CA LEU A 86 -2.33 -5.71 -14.24
C LEU A 86 -1.26 -5.25 -15.23
N GLU A 87 -0.64 -4.07 -15.02
CA GLU A 87 0.40 -3.56 -15.92
C GLU A 87 1.68 -4.40 -15.86
N LEU A 88 2.11 -4.83 -14.67
CA LEU A 88 3.13 -5.86 -14.44
C LEU A 88 3.06 -6.35 -12.98
N PRO A 89 2.98 -7.67 -12.70
CA PRO A 89 3.19 -8.20 -11.36
C PRO A 89 4.67 -8.01 -11.00
N GLU A 90 4.99 -6.87 -10.38
CA GLU A 90 6.34 -6.51 -9.97
C GLU A 90 6.58 -6.98 -8.53
N LYS A 91 7.66 -7.73 -8.31
CA LYS A 91 8.05 -8.22 -7.00
C LYS A 91 8.45 -7.06 -6.08
N ILE A 92 7.81 -6.98 -4.90
CA ILE A 92 8.04 -5.95 -3.88
C ILE A 92 8.84 -6.55 -2.74
N ALA A 93 10.11 -6.15 -2.62
CA ALA A 93 10.96 -6.55 -1.51
C ALA A 93 10.64 -5.71 -0.27
N TYR A 94 10.63 -6.31 0.92
CA TYR A 94 10.43 -5.56 2.15
C TYR A 94 11.21 -6.15 3.32
N LEU A 95 11.46 -5.34 4.35
CA LEU A 95 12.05 -5.80 5.60
C LEU A 95 11.04 -6.65 6.39
N GLY A 96 11.24 -7.97 6.32
CA GLY A 96 10.39 -8.98 6.91
C GLY A 96 10.58 -9.20 8.41
N PRO A 97 9.94 -10.25 8.96
CA PRO A 97 9.08 -11.23 8.26
C PRO A 97 7.69 -10.68 7.86
N GLU A 98 6.83 -11.53 7.31
CA GLU A 98 5.41 -11.22 7.10
C GLU A 98 4.73 -10.77 8.40
N GLY A 99 3.80 -9.82 8.28
CA GLY A 99 3.08 -9.23 9.42
C GLY A 99 3.83 -8.13 10.17
N THR A 100 5.07 -7.78 9.78
CA THR A 100 5.77 -6.61 10.32
C THR A 100 5.10 -5.31 9.89
N PHE A 101 5.47 -4.21 10.56
CA PHE A 101 5.06 -2.88 10.11
C PHE A 101 5.53 -2.56 8.69
N THR A 102 6.70 -3.02 8.29
CA THR A 102 7.16 -2.83 6.90
C THR A 102 6.35 -3.67 5.91
N HIS A 103 5.85 -4.85 6.31
CA HIS A 103 4.88 -5.61 5.51
C HIS A 103 3.58 -4.82 5.33
N GLN A 104 2.98 -4.34 6.43
CA GLN A 104 1.75 -3.54 6.39
C GLN A 104 1.91 -2.26 5.56
N ALA A 105 3.05 -1.60 5.67
CA ALA A 105 3.40 -0.44 4.86
C ALA A 105 3.49 -0.79 3.35
N ALA A 106 4.05 -1.96 3.03
CA ALA A 106 4.11 -2.45 1.66
C ALA A 106 2.70 -2.74 1.12
N GLU A 107 1.86 -3.47 1.87
CA GLU A 107 0.47 -3.75 1.51
C GLU A 107 -0.39 -2.50 1.36
N SER A 108 -0.27 -1.55 2.28
CA SER A 108 -0.99 -0.27 2.21
C SER A 108 -0.66 0.51 0.94
N ARG A 109 0.57 0.41 0.44
CA ARG A 109 1.01 1.15 -0.75
C ARG A 109 0.77 0.39 -2.05
N PHE A 110 1.08 -0.90 -2.06
CA PHE A 110 1.11 -1.74 -3.25
C PHE A 110 -0.12 -2.65 -3.39
N GLY A 111 -1.02 -2.68 -2.42
CA GLY A 111 -2.25 -3.48 -2.39
C GLY A 111 -2.01 -4.94 -2.06
N ALA A 112 -3.03 -5.62 -1.51
CA ALA A 112 -2.89 -6.98 -0.97
C ALA A 112 -2.52 -8.06 -2.00
N MET A 113 -2.75 -7.81 -3.30
CA MET A 113 -2.58 -8.81 -4.37
C MET A 113 -1.20 -8.79 -5.06
N SER A 114 -0.26 -7.97 -4.60
CA SER A 114 1.09 -7.89 -5.17
C SER A 114 1.97 -9.08 -4.76
N GLU A 115 3.02 -9.39 -5.54
CA GLU A 115 4.00 -10.40 -5.14
C GLU A 115 5.00 -9.80 -4.14
N TYR A 116 4.92 -10.22 -2.87
CA TYR A 116 5.78 -9.72 -1.81
C TYR A 116 6.96 -10.67 -1.52
N LEU A 117 8.17 -10.11 -1.48
CA LEU A 117 9.40 -10.81 -1.10
C LEU A 117 9.85 -10.36 0.30
N SER A 118 9.61 -11.22 1.29
CA SER A 118 10.04 -11.01 2.67
C SER A 118 11.54 -11.26 2.83
N LEU A 119 12.30 -10.27 3.30
CA LEU A 119 13.76 -10.35 3.48
C LEU A 119 14.15 -10.06 4.93
N ASN A 120 15.21 -10.70 5.40
CA ASN A 120 15.62 -10.63 6.80
C ASN A 120 16.48 -9.41 7.18
N SER A 121 16.85 -8.56 6.22
CA SER A 121 17.73 -7.41 6.42
C SER A 121 17.47 -6.31 5.39
N ILE A 122 17.75 -5.06 5.76
CA ILE A 122 17.63 -3.90 4.86
C ILE A 122 18.65 -4.05 3.73
N GLU A 123 19.87 -4.49 4.03
CA GLU A 123 20.88 -4.82 3.01
C GLU A 123 20.36 -5.80 1.94
N SER A 124 19.63 -6.84 2.34
CA SER A 124 19.05 -7.79 1.38
C SER A 124 18.02 -7.14 0.47
N VAL A 125 17.19 -6.22 0.99
CA VAL A 125 16.24 -5.45 0.16
C VAL A 125 17.01 -4.68 -0.92
N PHE A 126 18.07 -3.96 -0.55
CA PHE A 126 18.88 -3.21 -1.52
C PHE A 126 19.54 -4.13 -2.56
N LYS A 127 20.07 -5.29 -2.14
CA LYS A 127 20.65 -6.28 -3.05
C LYS A 127 19.65 -6.79 -4.10
N GLU A 128 18.40 -7.05 -3.71
CA GLU A 128 17.36 -7.49 -4.64
C GLU A 128 16.98 -6.40 -5.65
N LEU A 129 16.98 -5.13 -5.23
CA LEU A 129 16.73 -3.98 -6.11
C LEU A 129 17.86 -3.78 -7.12
N GLU A 130 19.11 -3.79 -6.66
CA GLU A 130 20.27 -3.61 -7.53
C GLU A 130 20.43 -4.76 -8.53
N ALA A 131 20.11 -5.98 -8.10
CA ALA A 131 20.06 -7.14 -8.98
C ALA A 131 18.83 -7.17 -9.92
N LYS A 132 17.93 -6.18 -9.82
CA LYS A 132 16.68 -6.08 -10.59
C LYS A 132 15.77 -7.31 -10.44
N ARG A 133 15.85 -8.01 -9.31
CA ARG A 133 14.99 -9.15 -8.95
C ARG A 133 13.71 -8.70 -8.24
N ALA A 134 13.74 -7.51 -7.63
CA ALA A 134 12.59 -6.77 -7.17
C ALA A 134 12.59 -5.38 -7.81
N LYS A 135 11.40 -4.83 -8.05
CA LYS A 135 11.26 -3.49 -8.63
C LYS A 135 11.26 -2.40 -7.57
N PHE A 136 10.57 -2.69 -6.47
CA PHE A 136 10.37 -1.77 -5.38
C PHE A 136 10.81 -2.43 -4.08
N GLY A 137 11.34 -1.60 -3.19
CA GLY A 137 11.79 -2.00 -1.87
C GLY A 137 11.12 -1.12 -0.83
N VAL A 138 10.58 -1.72 0.22
CA VAL A 138 10.00 -1.01 1.36
C VAL A 138 10.90 -1.22 2.57
N VAL A 139 11.46 -0.12 3.07
CA VAL A 139 12.39 -0.10 4.20
C VAL A 139 12.05 1.05 5.14
N PRO A 140 12.23 0.90 6.46
CA PRO A 140 12.04 2.00 7.40
C PRO A 140 13.20 2.99 7.26
N ILE A 141 12.90 4.29 7.25
CA ILE A 141 13.93 5.35 7.23
C ILE A 141 14.02 6.11 8.55
N GLU A 142 12.90 6.20 9.29
CA GLU A 142 12.82 6.89 10.57
C GLU A 142 11.72 6.25 11.42
N ASN A 143 11.95 6.18 12.73
CA ASN A 143 10.96 5.82 13.74
C ASN A 143 10.82 6.95 14.77
N SER A 144 9.61 7.17 15.27
CA SER A 144 9.33 8.23 16.25
C SER A 144 10.08 8.11 17.58
N ARG A 145 10.51 6.88 17.94
CA ARG A 145 11.22 6.58 19.19
C ARG A 145 12.73 6.55 19.05
N ASP A 146 13.23 5.78 18.09
CA ASP A 146 14.66 5.51 17.91
C ASP A 146 15.31 6.46 16.90
N GLY A 147 14.52 7.36 16.31
CA GLY A 147 14.95 8.27 15.27
C GLY A 147 15.29 7.54 13.98
N VAL A 148 16.30 8.07 13.30
CA VAL A 148 16.69 7.67 11.96
C VAL A 148 17.25 6.25 11.92
N VAL A 149 16.85 5.47 10.92
CA VAL A 149 17.40 4.15 10.63
C VAL A 149 18.70 4.31 9.84
N GLY A 150 19.82 4.34 10.54
CA GLY A 150 21.15 4.60 9.95
C GLY A 150 21.53 3.63 8.82
N GLU A 151 21.18 2.35 8.94
CA GLU A 151 21.45 1.34 7.89
C GLU A 151 20.79 1.71 6.55
N THR A 152 19.54 2.20 6.58
CA THR A 152 18.83 2.65 5.38
C THR A 152 19.53 3.85 4.74
N LEU A 153 19.95 4.84 5.52
CA LEU A 153 20.66 6.01 5.00
C LEU A 153 22.02 5.65 4.40
N ASP A 154 22.77 4.78 5.08
CA ASP A 154 24.06 4.30 4.60
C ASP A 154 23.91 3.58 3.26
N LEU A 155 22.92 2.70 3.13
CA LEU A 155 22.66 1.97 1.89
C LEU A 155 22.16 2.89 0.77
N LEU A 156 21.30 3.87 1.08
CA LEU A 156 20.88 4.90 0.10
C LEU A 156 22.07 5.70 -0.42
N SER A 157 23.05 6.01 0.43
CA SER A 157 24.25 6.75 0.03
C SER A 157 25.19 5.95 -0.89
N LYS A 158 25.17 4.62 -0.80
CA LYS A 158 26.10 3.71 -1.48
C LYS A 158 25.52 3.03 -2.72
N SER A 159 24.20 3.07 -2.89
CA SER A 159 23.50 2.37 -3.97
C SER A 159 23.00 3.33 -5.05
N SER A 160 22.64 2.76 -6.22
CA SER A 160 22.04 3.53 -7.31
C SER A 160 20.51 3.68 -7.19
N VAL A 161 19.90 3.11 -6.15
CA VAL A 161 18.44 3.12 -5.99
C VAL A 161 17.92 4.54 -5.75
N LYS A 162 16.64 4.76 -6.07
CA LYS A 162 15.99 6.07 -5.93
C LYS A 162 14.77 5.93 -5.04
N ILE A 163 14.60 6.90 -4.13
CA ILE A 163 13.36 7.04 -3.37
C ILE A 163 12.30 7.55 -4.33
N VAL A 164 11.25 6.75 -4.50
CA VAL A 164 10.12 7.09 -5.37
C VAL A 164 8.90 7.54 -4.58
N ALA A 165 8.78 7.14 -3.31
CA ALA A 165 7.68 7.52 -2.44
C ALA A 165 8.09 7.40 -0.97
N GLU A 166 7.35 8.11 -0.11
CA GLU A 166 7.39 7.99 1.34
C GLU A 166 5.98 7.66 1.86
N LEU A 167 5.92 7.06 3.05
CA LEU A 167 4.67 6.79 3.75
C LEU A 167 4.86 6.96 5.25
N TYR A 168 3.85 7.55 5.89
CA TYR A 168 3.78 7.66 7.35
C TYR A 168 2.76 6.64 7.84
N MET A 169 3.20 5.70 8.68
CA MET A 169 2.32 4.68 9.22
C MET A 169 2.24 4.80 10.74
N PRO A 170 1.07 5.13 11.31
CA PRO A 170 0.83 5.07 12.74
C PRO A 170 1.04 3.65 13.26
N ILE A 171 1.86 3.51 14.29
CA ILE A 171 2.14 2.22 14.91
C ILE A 171 1.10 1.96 16.00
N HIS A 172 0.39 0.85 15.86
CA HIS A 172 -0.56 0.37 16.87
C HIS A 172 -0.17 -1.04 17.29
N ILE A 173 0.15 -1.21 18.57
CA ILE A 173 0.43 -2.52 19.15
C ILE A 173 -0.84 -3.02 19.83
N SER A 174 -1.21 -4.27 19.51
CA SER A 174 -2.34 -4.95 20.13
C SER A 174 -1.86 -6.10 20.99
N PHE A 175 -2.49 -6.28 22.15
CA PHE A 175 -2.27 -7.46 22.98
C PHE A 175 -3.12 -8.62 22.45
N ALA A 176 -2.47 -9.74 22.14
CA ALA A 176 -3.14 -10.96 21.68
C ALA A 176 -2.88 -12.11 22.66
N THR A 177 -3.94 -12.83 23.06
CA THR A 177 -3.85 -13.99 23.95
C THR A 177 -4.86 -15.06 23.55
N LYS A 178 -4.55 -16.32 23.87
CA LYS A 178 -5.51 -17.43 23.82
C LYS A 178 -6.17 -17.69 25.18
N ALA A 179 -5.75 -16.98 26.24
CA ALA A 179 -6.31 -17.12 27.56
C ALA A 179 -7.67 -16.41 27.65
N ASP A 180 -8.65 -17.05 28.29
CA ASP A 180 -9.98 -16.47 28.49
C ASP A 180 -9.99 -15.36 29.56
N SER A 181 -8.99 -15.35 30.46
CA SER A 181 -8.82 -14.32 31.49
C SER A 181 -7.41 -13.75 31.51
N LEU A 182 -7.32 -12.44 31.77
CA LEU A 182 -6.03 -11.76 31.95
C LEU A 182 -5.23 -12.32 33.15
N LYS A 183 -5.91 -12.88 34.15
CA LYS A 183 -5.26 -13.44 35.35
C LYS A 183 -4.43 -14.69 35.05
N ASP A 184 -4.70 -15.35 33.93
CA ASP A 184 -4.01 -16.59 33.54
C ASP A 184 -2.70 -16.31 32.78
N ILE A 185 -2.44 -15.05 32.40
CA ILE A 185 -1.24 -14.64 31.69
C ILE A 185 -0.08 -14.54 32.68
N LYS A 186 0.94 -15.40 32.49
CA LYS A 186 2.16 -15.41 33.31
C LYS A 186 3.38 -14.83 32.60
N ARG A 187 3.35 -14.78 31.27
CA ARG A 187 4.46 -14.34 30.42
C ARG A 187 3.91 -13.62 29.21
N ILE A 188 4.52 -12.50 28.87
CA ILE A 188 4.27 -11.75 27.65
C ILE A 188 5.54 -11.86 26.81
N TYR A 189 5.38 -12.11 25.52
CA TYR A 189 6.46 -12.16 24.55
C TYR A 189 6.24 -11.03 23.55
N SER A 190 7.27 -10.26 23.28
CA SER A 190 7.29 -9.24 22.24
C SER A 190 8.73 -9.06 21.77
N LYS A 191 8.91 -8.33 20.67
CA LYS A 191 10.24 -7.82 20.32
C LYS A 191 10.64 -6.79 21.39
N ASP A 192 11.94 -6.61 21.56
CA ASP A 192 12.58 -5.67 22.48
C ASP A 192 11.93 -4.27 22.45
N LYS A 193 11.50 -3.81 21.27
CA LYS A 193 10.81 -2.51 21.10
C LYS A 193 9.35 -2.49 21.53
N GLY A 194 8.67 -3.63 21.59
CA GLY A 194 7.23 -3.70 21.89
C GLY A 194 6.87 -3.73 23.38
N PHE A 195 7.85 -3.78 24.29
CA PHE A 195 7.60 -3.71 25.75
C PHE A 195 7.64 -2.29 26.32
N GLY A 196 8.09 -1.31 25.53
CA GLY A 196 8.29 0.06 25.98
C GLY A 196 7.33 1.08 25.40
N GLU A 197 6.38 0.66 24.56
CA GLU A 197 5.35 1.52 23.95
C GLU A 197 4.12 1.68 24.84
#